data_AF-A0A443S8E2-F1
#
_entry.id   AF-A0A443S8E2-F1
#
_cell.length_a   1.000
_cell.length_b   1.000
_cell.length_c   1.000
_cell.angle_alpha   90.00
_cell.angle_beta   90.00
_cell.angle_gamma   90.00
#
_symmetry.space_group_name_H-M   'P 1'
#
loop_
_entity.id
_entity.type
_entity.pdbx_description
1 polymer ?
#
loop_
_entity_poly.entity_id
_entity_poly.type
_entity_poly.pdbx_seq_one_letter_code
_entity_poly.pdbx_strand_id
1 'polypeptide(L)' 'MNMVHHKLRPYICSHCNHSAASRSALRTHLRSHTGEKPFKCEKCSYSTSDHNSLRRHK' A
#
# COMPACT_ATOMS: atom_id res chain seq x y z
N MET A 1 -2.81 28.67 -15.62
CA MET A 1 -2.69 28.10 -14.27
C MET A 1 -4.05 27.57 -13.84
N ASN A 2 -4.37 26.29 -14.08
CA ASN A 2 -5.49 25.63 -13.41
C ASN A 2 -5.33 24.11 -13.52
N MET A 3 -4.46 23.58 -12.66
CA MET A 3 -4.31 22.13 -12.49
C MET A 3 -5.42 21.67 -11.54
N VAL A 4 -6.61 21.43 -12.13
CA VAL A 4 -7.67 20.66 -11.48
C VAL A 4 -7.02 19.36 -11.00
N HIS A 5 -7.33 18.97 -9.76
CA HIS A 5 -6.88 17.76 -9.07
C HIS A 5 -7.40 16.49 -9.79
N HIS A 6 -7.01 16.27 -11.04
CA HIS A 6 -7.26 15.02 -11.73
C HIS A 6 -6.43 14.00 -10.98
N LYS A 7 -7.08 13.15 -10.17
CA LYS A 7 -6.46 12.02 -9.47
C LYS A 7 -5.97 11.01 -10.51
N LEU A 8 -4.99 11.40 -11.32
CA LEU A 8 -4.21 10.49 -12.12
C LEU A 8 -3.45 9.67 -11.10
N ARG A 9 -4.02 8.49 -10.81
CA ARG A 9 -3.38 7.41 -10.10
C ARG A 9 -2.79 6.52 -11.20
N PRO A 10 -1.62 6.87 -11.77
CA PRO A 10 -1.11 6.22 -12.98
C PRO A 10 -0.73 4.76 -12.74
N TYR A 11 -0.66 4.34 -11.47
CA TYR A 11 -0.27 2.99 -11.09
C TYR A 11 -1.52 2.15 -10.87
N ILE A 12 -1.88 1.34 -11.88
CA ILE A 12 -3.08 0.50 -11.87
C ILE A 12 -2.71 -0.92 -11.43
N CYS A 13 -3.56 -1.52 -10.62
CA CYS A 13 -3.42 -2.91 -10.21
C CYS A 13 -3.79 -3.88 -11.34
N SER A 14 -3.02 -4.94 -11.51
CA SER A 14 -3.27 -6.00 -12.50
C SER A 14 -4.36 -6.99 -12.07
N HIS A 15 -4.71 -7.05 -10.79
CA HIS A 15 -5.67 -8.02 -10.24
C HIS A 15 -7.05 -7.42 -9.92
N CYS A 16 -7.16 -6.08 -9.88
CA CYS A 16 -8.43 -5.40 -9.60
C CYS A 16 -8.42 -3.95 -10.13
N ASN A 17 -9.56 -3.26 -10.06
CA ASN A 17 -9.70 -1.87 -10.53
C ASN A 17 -9.10 -0.81 -9.57
N HIS A 18 -8.19 -1.21 -8.67
CA HIS A 18 -7.53 -0.27 -7.77
C HIS A 18 -6.42 0.48 -8.51
N SER A 19 -6.32 1.78 -8.23
CA SER A 19 -5.24 2.63 -8.72
C SER A 19 -4.56 3.36 -7.57
N ALA A 20 -3.25 3.57 -7.65
CA ALA A 20 -2.44 4.21 -6.62
C ALA A 20 -1.73 5.46 -7.15
N ALA A 21 -1.46 6.40 -6.24
CA ALA A 21 -0.75 7.64 -6.56
C ALA A 21 0.77 7.44 -6.73
N SER A 22 1.31 6.33 -6.23
CA SER A 22 2.75 6.01 -6.32
C SER A 22 2.98 4.52 -6.53
N ARG A 23 4.15 4.15 -7.10
CA ARG A 23 4.59 2.75 -7.22
C ARG A 23 4.65 2.04 -5.87
N SER A 24 5.12 2.73 -4.84
CA SER A 24 5.22 2.16 -3.49
C SER A 24 3.84 1.80 -2.93
N ALA A 25 2.86 2.71 -3.09
CA ALA A 25 1.48 2.44 -2.69
C ALA A 25 0.86 1.29 -3.49
N LEU A 26 1.13 1.19 -4.81
CA LEU A 26 0.69 0.05 -5.61
C LEU A 26 1.33 -1.26 -5.13
N ARG A 27 2.64 -1.27 -4.85
CA ARG A 27 3.34 -2.47 -4.37
C ARG A 27 2.80 -2.95 -3.03
N THR A 28 2.56 -2.02 -2.10
CA THR A 28 1.90 -2.35 -0.82
C THR A 28 0.48 -2.87 -1.05
N HIS A 29 -0.27 -2.29 -1.99
CA HIS A 29 -1.57 -2.82 -2.38
C HIS A 29 -1.48 -4.24 -2.95
N LEU A 30 -0.50 -4.56 -3.80
CA LEU A 30 -0.36 -5.91 -4.37
C LEU A 30 -0.19 -7.00 -3.30
N ARG A 31 0.38 -6.65 -2.14
CA ARG A 31 0.47 -7.57 -0.99
C ARG A 31 -0.89 -7.94 -0.40
N SER A 32 -1.96 -7.17 -0.64
CA SER A 32 -3.31 -7.57 -0.21
C SER A 32 -3.85 -8.75 -1.03
N HIS A 33 -3.35 -8.94 -2.26
CA HIS A 33 -3.72 -10.08 -3.10
C HIS A 33 -2.90 -11.33 -2.74
N THR A 34 -1.62 -11.17 -2.41
CA THR A 34 -0.74 -12.30 -2.04
C THR A 34 -0.81 -12.66 -0.56
N GLY A 35 -1.33 -11.77 0.29
CA GLY A 35 -1.33 -11.94 1.74
C GLY A 35 0.04 -11.72 2.40
N GLU A 36 1.04 -11.26 1.65
CA GLU A 36 2.40 -11.03 2.16
C GLU A 36 2.41 -9.92 3.24
N LYS A 37 2.93 -10.25 4.42
CA LYS A 37 3.05 -9.32 5.56
C LYS A 37 4.49 -9.28 6.05
N PRO A 38 5.40 -8.61 5.32
CA PRO A 38 6.82 -8.62 5.64
C PRO A 38 7.16 -7.82 6.91
N PHE A 39 6.28 -6.92 7.35
CA PHE A 39 6.52 -6.08 8.52
C PHE A 39 5.92 -6.73 9.76
N LYS A 40 6.77 -7.42 10.52
CA LYS A 40 6.41 -8.10 11.78
C LYS A 40 6.75 -7.23 12.98
N CYS A 41 5.88 -7.23 13.98
CA CYS A 41 6.17 -6.67 15.30
C CYS A 41 7.09 -7.63 16.07
N GLU A 42 8.13 -7.11 16.70
CA GLU A 42 9.07 -7.93 17.47
C GLU A 42 8.51 -8.31 18.86
N LYS A 43 7.52 -7.55 19.36
CA LYS A 43 6.93 -7.74 20.69
C LYS A 43 5.69 -8.64 20.70
N CYS A 44 5.05 -8.87 19.55
CA CYS A 44 3.82 -9.66 19.44
C CYS A 44 3.69 -10.29 18.04
N SER A 45 2.66 -11.11 17.83
CA SER A 45 2.42 -11.77 16.54
C SER A 45 1.84 -10.88 15.45
N TYR A 46 1.69 -9.57 15.69
CA TYR A 46 1.16 -8.64 14.70
C TYR A 46 2.08 -8.53 13.49
N SER A 47 1.51 -8.64 12.28
CA SER A 47 2.23 -8.48 11.02
C SER A 47 1.37 -7.69 10.03
N THR A 48 2.00 -6.84 9.21
CA THR A 48 1.31 -5.98 8.24
C THR A 48 2.07 -5.88 6.92
N SER A 49 1.35 -5.52 5.85
CA SER A 49 1.89 -5.29 4.51
C SER A 49 2.46 -3.88 4.31
N ASP A 50 2.19 -2.97 5.25
CA ASP A 50 2.56 -1.56 5.19
C ASP A 50 3.44 -1.13 6.38
N HIS A 51 4.57 -0.49 6.07
CA HIS A 51 5.53 -0.05 7.09
C HIS A 51 4.93 1.01 8.02
N ASN A 52 4.14 1.96 7.48
CA ASN A 52 3.54 3.01 8.30
C ASN A 52 2.55 2.43 9.32
N SER A 53 1.83 1.38 8.93
CA SER A 53 0.95 0.63 9.82
C SER A 53 1.73 -0.05 10.95
N LEU A 54 2.90 -0.65 10.67
CA LEU A 54 3.77 -1.21 11.73
C LEU A 54 4.29 -0.10 12.66
N ARG A 55 4.74 1.02 12.10
CA ARG A 55 5.24 2.16 12.88
C ARG A 55 4.20 2.72 13.85
N ARG A 56 2.93 2.79 13.43
CA ARG A 56 1.81 3.23 14.28
C ARG A 56 1.42 2.19 15.35
N HIS A 57 1.71 0.92 15.09
CA HIS A 57 1.42 -0.17 16.02
C HIS A 57 2.45 -0.29 17.15
N LYS A 58 3.74 -0.01 16.85
CA LYS A 58 4.85 -0.07 17.81
C LYS A 58 4.66 0.92 18.97
#